data_AF-A0A4U5LX30-F1
#
_entry.id   AF-A0A4U5LX30-F1
#
_cell.length_a   1.000
_cell.length_b   1.000
_cell.length_c   1.000
_cell.angle_alpha   90.00
_cell.angle_beta   90.00
_cell.angle_gamma   90.00
#
_symmetry.space_group_name_H-M   'P 1'
#
loop_
_entity.id
_entity.type
_entity.pdbx_description
1 polymer ?
#
loop_
_entity_poly.entity_id
_entity_poly.type
_entity_poly.pdbx_seq_one_letter_code
_entity_poly.pdbx_strand_id
1 'polypeptide(L)'
;MLKILLLLDFVILSLAGKTANLDSEQVAEKCCGAKAAECCKKAIDFHNPIKCRELSLNQHVDAMLCVQREIHGVEDLKKLSVNDFNCCEIFAENDNDEENVCQHRCLRALQSPSLPASWKLDRINRCRMNLGDLPSLPASTVA
;
A
#
# COMPACT_ATOMS: atom_id res chain seq x y z
N MET A 1 -22.35 41.10 -41.28
CA MET A 1 -22.59 40.50 -39.95
C MET A 1 -22.80 39.01 -40.20
N LEU A 2 -22.06 38.05 -39.67
CA LEU A 2 -21.72 37.80 -38.28
C LEU A 2 -20.53 36.79 -38.24
N LYS A 3 -19.55 37.08 -37.39
CA LYS A 3 -18.41 36.21 -37.05
C LYS A 3 -18.91 34.94 -36.37
N ILE A 4 -18.44 33.76 -36.79
CA ILE A 4 -18.39 32.57 -35.92
C ILE A 4 -17.04 31.90 -36.13
N LEU A 5 -16.08 32.29 -35.27
CA LEU A 5 -15.03 31.40 -34.78
C LEU A 5 -15.71 30.16 -34.19
N LEU A 6 -15.13 28.97 -34.39
CA LEU A 6 -14.80 28.07 -33.28
C LEU A 6 -13.87 26.97 -33.80
N LEU A 7 -12.61 27.12 -33.40
CA LEU A 7 -11.54 26.12 -33.46
C LEU A 7 -11.98 24.90 -32.63
N LEU A 8 -11.99 23.72 -33.26
CA LEU A 8 -12.15 22.43 -32.58
C LEU A 8 -10.94 21.57 -32.90
N ASP A 9 -9.77 22.01 -32.40
CA ASP A 9 -8.61 21.14 -32.23
C ASP A 9 -8.87 20.23 -31.01
N PHE A 10 -9.70 19.21 -31.20
CA PHE A 10 -9.81 18.09 -30.28
C PHE A 10 -8.55 17.22 -30.43
N VAL A 11 -7.44 17.70 -29.87
CA VAL A 11 -6.30 16.84 -29.55
C VAL A 11 -6.75 15.96 -28.39
N ILE A 12 -7.33 14.81 -28.72
CA ILE A 12 -7.57 13.72 -27.78
C ILE A 12 -6.18 13.21 -27.39
N LEU A 13 -5.60 13.83 -26.38
CA LEU A 13 -4.41 13.33 -25.71
C LEU A 13 -4.87 12.12 -24.90
N SER A 14 -4.89 10.97 -25.56
CA SER A 14 -5.04 9.68 -24.89
C SER A 14 -3.86 9.51 -23.94
N LEU A 15 -4.02 9.91 -22.68
CA LEU A 15 -3.20 9.41 -21.59
C LEU A 15 -3.54 7.92 -21.44
N ALA A 16 -2.95 7.11 -22.33
CA ALA A 16 -2.71 5.72 -22.04
C ALA A 16 -1.76 5.69 -20.85
N GLY A 17 -2.35 5.67 -19.64
CA GLY A 17 -1.63 5.34 -18.43
C GLY A 17 -0.99 3.98 -18.66
N LYS A 18 0.31 3.97 -18.99
CA LYS A 18 1.11 2.76 -18.91
C LYS A 18 1.02 2.32 -17.45
N THR A 19 0.19 1.32 -17.18
CA THR A 19 0.42 0.44 -16.03
C THR A 19 1.72 -0.30 -16.36
N ALA A 20 2.86 0.36 -16.14
CA ALA A 20 4.15 -0.30 -16.16
C ALA A 20 4.03 -1.39 -15.12
N ASN A 21 4.00 -2.65 -15.57
CA ASN A 21 4.08 -3.80 -14.70
C ASN A 21 5.50 -3.72 -14.11
N LEU A 22 5.63 -3.06 -12.95
CA LEU A 22 6.91 -2.84 -12.31
C LEU A 22 7.47 -4.20 -11.96
N ASP A 23 8.63 -4.50 -12.53
CA ASP A 23 9.34 -5.74 -12.30
C ASP A 23 9.74 -5.81 -10.82
N SER A 24 9.23 -6.82 -10.11
CA SER A 24 9.48 -6.99 -8.68
C SER A 24 10.96 -7.20 -8.37
N GLU A 25 11.73 -7.71 -9.33
CA GLU A 25 13.18 -7.82 -9.23
C GLU A 25 13.85 -6.43 -9.21
N GLN A 26 13.51 -5.56 -10.16
CA GLN A 26 14.06 -4.20 -10.21
C GLN A 26 13.69 -3.38 -8.97
N VAL A 27 12.45 -3.50 -8.50
CA VAL A 27 12.01 -2.82 -7.27
C VAL A 27 12.77 -3.36 -6.06
N ALA A 28 12.96 -4.68 -5.98
CA ALA A 28 13.69 -5.31 -4.87
C ALA A 28 15.17 -4.89 -4.85
N GLU A 29 15.85 -4.89 -5.98
CA GLU A 29 17.24 -4.42 -6.08
C GLU A 29 17.37 -2.95 -5.66
N LYS A 30 16.47 -2.09 -6.16
CA LYS A 30 16.45 -0.66 -5.87
C LYS A 30 16.22 -0.38 -4.39
N CYS A 31 15.25 -1.06 -3.76
CA CYS A 31 14.79 -0.73 -2.41
C CYS A 31 15.51 -1.50 -1.30
N CYS A 32 15.98 -2.72 -1.57
CA CYS A 32 16.58 -3.60 -0.57
C CYS A 32 18.09 -3.80 -0.79
N GLY A 33 18.61 -3.41 -1.96
CA GLY A 33 20.01 -3.63 -2.34
C GLY A 33 20.31 -5.09 -2.71
N ALA A 34 21.41 -5.30 -3.44
CA ALA A 34 21.76 -6.60 -4.03
C ALA A 34 21.77 -7.77 -3.03
N LYS A 35 22.22 -7.54 -1.78
CA LYS A 35 22.30 -8.61 -0.76
C LYS A 35 20.93 -9.12 -0.30
N ALA A 36 19.90 -8.27 -0.30
CA ALA A 36 18.55 -8.62 0.17
C ALA A 36 17.52 -8.73 -0.96
N ALA A 37 17.92 -8.51 -2.22
CA ALA A 37 17.04 -8.43 -3.38
C ALA A 37 16.16 -9.68 -3.55
N GLU A 38 16.74 -10.89 -3.46
CA GLU A 38 15.97 -12.13 -3.63
C GLU A 38 14.88 -12.30 -2.55
N CYS A 39 15.22 -12.04 -1.29
CA CYS A 39 14.26 -12.10 -0.18
C CYS A 39 13.16 -11.03 -0.34
N CYS A 40 13.55 -9.82 -0.70
CA CYS A 40 12.66 -8.68 -0.89
C CYS A 40 11.70 -8.92 -2.06
N LYS A 41 12.20 -9.47 -3.18
CA LYS A 41 11.39 -9.90 -4.32
C LYS A 41 10.34 -10.92 -3.91
N LYS A 42 10.73 -11.96 -3.17
CA LYS A 42 9.76 -12.95 -2.62
C LYS A 42 8.70 -12.28 -1.75
N ALA A 43 9.09 -11.34 -0.88
CA ALA A 43 8.13 -10.60 -0.06
C ALA A 43 7.14 -9.79 -0.93
N ILE A 44 7.63 -9.14 -1.98
CA ILE A 44 6.82 -8.39 -2.95
C ILE A 44 5.84 -9.32 -3.68
N ASP A 45 6.34 -10.39 -4.30
CA ASP A 45 5.58 -11.34 -5.12
C ASP A 45 4.45 -12.03 -4.32
N PHE A 46 4.71 -12.33 -3.05
CA PHE A 46 3.75 -13.02 -2.18
C PHE A 46 2.97 -12.08 -1.26
N HIS A 47 3.08 -10.76 -1.44
CA HIS A 47 2.41 -9.75 -0.61
C HIS A 47 2.62 -9.96 0.89
N ASN A 48 3.87 -10.25 1.27
CA ASN A 48 4.28 -10.50 2.64
C ASN A 48 5.11 -9.34 3.19
N PRO A 49 5.25 -9.25 4.53
CA PRO A 49 6.21 -8.36 5.14
C PRO A 49 7.65 -8.62 4.72
N ILE A 50 8.42 -7.55 4.56
CA ILE A 50 9.87 -7.65 4.32
C ILE A 50 10.54 -8.03 5.65
N LYS A 51 11.07 -9.26 5.75
CA LYS A 51 11.74 -9.81 6.93
C LYS A 51 13.15 -10.31 6.62
N CYS A 52 13.83 -9.66 5.69
CA CYS A 52 15.14 -10.08 5.20
C CYS A 52 16.22 -9.89 6.28
N ARG A 53 17.02 -10.93 6.54
CA ARG A 53 17.99 -10.96 7.66
C ARG A 53 19.17 -10.01 7.44
N GLU A 54 19.42 -9.67 6.19
CA GLU A 54 20.51 -8.82 5.73
C GLU A 54 20.26 -7.33 6.01
N LEU A 55 19.03 -6.98 6.37
CA LEU A 55 18.61 -5.62 6.66
C LEU A 55 18.48 -5.41 8.18
N SER A 56 19.03 -4.30 8.66
CA SER A 56 18.75 -3.79 10.00
C SER A 56 17.30 -3.28 10.13
N LEU A 57 16.87 -3.00 11.36
CA LEU A 57 15.52 -2.50 11.62
C LEU A 57 15.18 -1.23 10.82
N ASN A 58 16.08 -0.24 10.78
CA ASN A 58 15.86 0.98 10.00
C ASN A 58 15.79 0.68 8.50
N GLN A 59 16.63 -0.24 8.02
CA GLN A 59 16.60 -0.67 6.63
C GLN A 59 15.33 -1.44 6.27
N HIS A 60 14.69 -2.16 7.20
CA HIS A 60 13.35 -2.74 6.96
C HIS A 60 12.33 -1.64 6.70
N VAL A 61 12.30 -0.61 7.54
CA VAL A 61 11.35 0.51 7.41
C VAL A 61 11.58 1.24 6.08
N ASP A 62 12.83 1.59 5.77
CA ASP A 62 13.18 2.27 4.52
C ASP A 62 12.83 1.44 3.29
N ALA A 63 13.10 0.13 3.33
CA ALA A 63 12.74 -0.79 2.26
C ALA A 63 11.22 -0.85 2.05
N MET A 64 10.43 -0.96 3.13
CA MET A 64 8.96 -0.99 3.03
C MET A 64 8.40 0.31 2.43
N LEU A 65 8.90 1.47 2.87
CA LEU A 65 8.50 2.77 2.34
C LEU A 65 8.89 2.94 0.87
N CYS A 66 10.10 2.51 0.50
CA CYS A 66 10.58 2.52 -0.87
C CYS A 66 9.70 1.64 -1.76
N VAL A 67 9.49 0.37 -1.39
CA VAL A 67 8.70 -0.58 -2.20
C VAL A 67 7.27 -0.08 -2.40
N GLN A 68 6.62 0.42 -1.35
CA GLN A 68 5.25 0.95 -1.49
C GLN A 68 5.22 2.18 -2.42
N ARG A 69 6.20 3.08 -2.31
CA ARG A 69 6.31 4.26 -3.18
C ARG A 69 6.57 3.89 -4.63
N GLU A 70 7.44 2.91 -4.88
CA GLU A 70 7.76 2.47 -6.24
C GLU A 70 6.56 1.79 -6.91
N ILE A 71 5.87 0.89 -6.19
CA ILE A 71 4.76 0.11 -6.75
C ILE A 71 3.47 0.94 -6.87
N HIS A 72 3.12 1.72 -5.85
CA HIS A 72 1.80 2.38 -5.74
C HIS A 72 1.86 3.90 -5.80
N GLY A 73 3.06 4.49 -5.80
CA GLY A 73 3.26 5.93 -5.82
C GLY A 73 3.18 6.61 -4.45
N VAL A 74 3.56 7.89 -4.42
CA VAL A 74 3.59 8.71 -3.19
C VAL A 74 2.19 8.94 -2.62
N GLU A 75 1.16 9.03 -3.46
CA GLU A 75 -0.21 9.27 -3.01
C GLU A 75 -0.81 8.06 -2.27
N ASP A 76 -0.48 6.83 -2.66
CA ASP A 76 -0.88 5.65 -1.88
C ASP A 76 -0.14 5.59 -0.54
N LEU A 77 1.16 5.90 -0.54
CA LEU A 77 1.97 5.95 0.68
C LEU A 77 1.43 6.96 1.71
N LYS A 78 0.92 8.12 1.27
CA LYS A 78 0.30 9.12 2.14
C LYS A 78 -1.02 8.67 2.75
N LYS A 79 -1.76 7.78 2.08
CA LYS A 79 -3.05 7.25 2.58
C LYS A 79 -2.84 6.28 3.73
N LEU A 80 -1.81 5.45 3.64
CA LEU A 80 -1.47 4.48 4.68
C LEU A 80 -0.01 4.05 4.55
N SER A 81 0.75 4.23 5.62
CA SER A 81 2.17 3.95 5.69
C SER A 81 2.47 2.84 6.72
N VAL A 82 3.61 2.18 6.58
CA VAL A 82 4.10 1.28 7.63
C VAL A 82 4.32 2.01 8.96
N ASN A 83 4.54 3.33 8.93
CA ASN A 83 4.71 4.16 10.12
C ASN A 83 3.43 4.30 10.97
N ASP A 84 2.27 3.91 10.43
CA ASP A 84 0.99 3.94 11.15
C ASP A 84 0.82 2.71 12.05
N PHE A 85 1.89 1.91 12.27
CA PHE A 85 1.84 0.66 13.04
C PHE A 85 1.37 0.82 14.48
N ASN A 86 1.65 1.96 15.13
CA ASN A 86 1.16 2.26 16.48
C ASN A 86 -0.37 2.32 16.52
N CYS A 87 -1.04 2.67 15.41
CA CYS A 87 -2.50 2.68 15.36
C CYS A 87 -3.11 1.27 15.45
N CYS A 88 -2.32 0.20 15.24
CA CYS A 88 -2.81 -1.17 15.41
C CYS A 88 -2.98 -1.57 16.88
N GLU A 89 -2.40 -0.83 17.83
CA GLU A 89 -2.46 -1.15 19.27
C GLU A 89 -3.89 -1.14 19.81
N ILE A 90 -4.79 -0.32 19.23
CA ILE A 90 -6.20 -0.27 19.61
C ILE A 90 -6.93 -1.62 19.45
N PHE A 91 -6.42 -2.51 18.61
CA PHE A 91 -7.00 -3.84 18.44
C PHE A 91 -6.60 -4.82 19.54
N ALA A 92 -5.54 -4.54 20.30
CA ALA A 92 -5.11 -5.38 21.43
C ALA A 92 -5.99 -5.19 22.68
N GLU A 93 -6.78 -4.11 22.71
CA GLU A 93 -7.70 -3.80 23.81
C GLU A 93 -9.07 -4.48 23.63
N ASN A 94 -9.23 -5.36 22.64
CA ASN A 94 -10.48 -6.07 22.39
C ASN A 94 -10.51 -7.41 23.14
N ASP A 95 -11.25 -7.45 24.25
CA ASP A 95 -11.46 -8.66 25.06
C ASP A 95 -12.15 -9.81 24.28
N ASN A 96 -12.75 -9.53 23.11
CA ASN A 96 -13.34 -10.54 22.23
C ASN A 96 -12.36 -11.07 21.17
N ASP A 97 -11.09 -10.66 21.20
CA ASP A 97 -10.01 -11.09 20.30
C ASP A 97 -8.85 -11.68 21.12
N GLU A 98 -9.11 -12.78 21.82
CA GLU A 98 -8.17 -13.40 22.78
C GLU A 98 -6.79 -13.72 22.19
N GLU A 99 -6.70 -13.97 20.87
CA GLU A 99 -5.44 -14.25 20.16
C GLU A 99 -4.82 -12.98 19.52
N ASN A 100 -5.38 -11.80 19.75
CA ASN A 100 -4.98 -10.54 19.12
C ASN A 100 -4.92 -10.65 17.58
N VAL A 101 -5.84 -11.43 16.99
CA VAL A 101 -5.86 -11.73 15.55
C VAL A 101 -5.91 -10.45 14.74
N CYS A 102 -6.68 -9.45 15.19
CA CYS A 102 -6.87 -8.21 14.46
C CYS A 102 -5.66 -7.28 14.56
N GLN A 103 -5.00 -7.21 15.72
CA GLN A 103 -3.72 -6.53 15.86
C GLN A 103 -2.68 -7.13 14.91
N HIS A 104 -2.53 -8.47 14.92
CA HIS A 104 -1.59 -9.16 14.04
C HIS A 104 -1.88 -8.95 12.56
N ARG A 105 -3.16 -8.98 12.16
CA ARG A 105 -3.58 -8.70 10.78
C ARG A 105 -3.28 -7.26 10.38
N CYS A 106 -3.49 -6.30 11.29
CA CYS A 106 -3.17 -4.90 11.07
C CYS A 106 -1.68 -4.70 10.84
N LEU A 107 -0.84 -5.19 11.74
CA LEU A 107 0.61 -5.11 11.60
C LEU A 107 1.10 -5.77 10.31
N ARG A 108 0.61 -6.98 10.00
CA ARG A 108 0.99 -7.68 8.76
C ARG A 108 0.56 -6.90 7.51
N ALA A 109 -0.62 -6.30 7.50
CA ALA A 109 -1.10 -5.52 6.37
C ALA A 109 -0.24 -4.28 6.14
N LEU A 110 0.03 -3.51 7.20
CA LEU A 110 0.88 -2.30 7.13
C LEU A 110 2.30 -2.62 6.66
N GLN A 111 2.87 -3.71 7.18
CA GLN A 111 4.23 -4.17 6.86
C GLN A 111 4.34 -4.85 5.49
N SER A 112 3.26 -5.05 4.73
CA SER A 112 3.29 -5.66 3.40
C SER A 112 3.28 -4.58 2.30
N PRO A 113 4.44 -4.08 1.85
CA PRO A 113 4.52 -2.86 1.05
C PRO A 113 4.01 -3.01 -0.38
N SER A 114 3.94 -4.23 -0.91
CA SER A 114 3.39 -4.49 -2.24
C SER A 114 1.86 -4.49 -2.27
N LEU A 115 1.17 -4.35 -1.12
CA LEU A 115 -0.27 -4.13 -1.09
C LEU A 115 -0.60 -2.64 -1.19
N PRO A 116 -1.58 -2.23 -2.01
CA PRO A 116 -2.07 -0.87 -2.00
C PRO A 116 -2.81 -0.55 -0.70
N ALA A 117 -2.88 0.72 -0.32
CA ALA A 117 -3.53 1.17 0.92
C ALA A 117 -4.98 0.66 1.03
N SER A 118 -5.75 0.64 -0.07
CA SER A 118 -7.13 0.15 -0.08
C SER A 118 -7.24 -1.33 0.36
N TRP A 119 -6.32 -2.18 -0.09
CA TRP A 119 -6.31 -3.60 0.28
C TRP A 119 -5.81 -3.82 1.70
N LYS A 120 -4.86 -3.00 2.15
CA LYS A 120 -4.42 -3.02 3.56
C LYS A 120 -5.60 -2.69 4.48
N LEU A 121 -6.33 -1.61 4.21
CA LEU A 121 -7.51 -1.19 4.97
C LEU A 121 -8.62 -2.25 4.94
N ASP A 122 -8.89 -2.84 3.78
CA ASP A 122 -9.86 -3.92 3.63
C ASP A 122 -9.48 -5.17 4.46
N ARG A 123 -8.20 -5.56 4.50
CA ARG A 123 -7.70 -6.64 5.38
C ARG A 123 -7.88 -6.31 6.86
N ILE A 124 -7.62 -5.07 7.25
CA ILE A 124 -7.80 -4.58 8.63
C ILE A 124 -9.29 -4.59 8.99
N ASN A 125 -10.15 -4.05 8.13
CA ASN A 125 -11.59 -3.96 8.40
C ASN A 125 -12.24 -5.33 8.58
N ARG A 126 -11.80 -6.36 7.83
CA ARG A 126 -12.33 -7.71 7.96
C ARG A 126 -12.06 -8.40 9.30
N CYS A 127 -11.07 -7.98 10.07
CA CYS A 127 -10.80 -8.58 11.38
C CYS A 127 -11.50 -7.89 12.54
N ARG A 128 -12.13 -6.73 12.28
CA ARG A 128 -12.84 -5.97 13.29
C ARG A 128 -14.12 -6.70 13.67
N MET A 129 -14.04 -7.60 14.64
CA MET A 129 -15.22 -8.18 15.26
C MET A 129 -15.76 -7.16 16.26
N ASN A 130 -16.90 -6.54 15.92
CA ASN A 130 -17.76 -5.75 16.80
C ASN A 130 -17.15 -4.51 17.48
N LEU A 131 -16.49 -3.63 16.72
CA LEU A 131 -16.53 -2.20 17.06
C LEU A 131 -17.77 -1.65 16.35
N GLY A 132 -18.85 -1.39 17.08
CA GLY A 132 -20.14 -0.94 16.54
C GLY A 132 -19.97 0.09 15.41
N ASP A 133 -20.76 -0.10 14.35
CA ASP A 133 -20.86 0.69 13.11
C ASP A 133 -20.06 2.00 13.10
N LEU A 134 -18.80 1.95 12.67
CA LEU A 134 -18.18 3.14 12.11
C LEU A 134 -18.78 3.39 10.72
N PRO A 135 -18.91 4.67 10.30
CA PRO A 135 -19.44 5.00 8.99
C PRO A 135 -18.62 4.27 7.91
N SER A 136 -19.33 3.55 7.05
CA SER A 136 -18.75 2.94 5.87
C SER A 136 -18.00 4.02 5.08
N LEU A 137 -16.74 3.73 4.72
CA LEU A 137 -16.00 4.58 3.80
C LEU A 137 -16.85 4.75 2.53
N PRO A 138 -17.12 5.99 2.08
CA PRO A 138 -17.94 6.20 0.91
C PRO A 138 -17.29 5.51 -0.30
N ALA A 139 -18.06 4.63 -0.94
CA ALA A 139 -17.69 3.99 -2.19
C ALA A 139 -17.76 5.03 -3.32
N SER A 140 -16.82 5.96 -3.42
CA SER A 140 -16.51 6.73 -4.63
C SER A 140 -15.54 7.87 -4.35
N THR A 141 -14.33 7.74 -4.90
CA THR A 141 -13.82 8.71 -5.89
C THR A 141 -12.62 8.05 -6.57
N VAL A 142 -12.93 7.13 -7.49
CA VAL A 142 -12.08 6.91 -8.66
C VAL A 142 -12.63 7.89 -9.69
N ALA A 143 -11.93 9.01 -9.84
CA ALA A 143 -12.06 9.95 -10.94
C ALA A 143 -10.63 10.30 -11.38
#